data_AF-A0A8C1YGL4-F1
#
_entry.id   AF-A0A8C1YGL4-F1
#
_cell.length_a   1.000
_cell.length_b   1.000
_cell.length_c   1.000
_cell.angle_alpha   90.00
_cell.angle_beta   90.00
_cell.angle_gamma   90.00
#
_symmetry.space_group_name_H-M   'P 1'
#
loop_
_entity.id
_entity.type
_entity.pdbx_description
1 polymer ?
#
loop_
_entity_poly.entity_id
_entity_poly.type
_entity_poly.pdbx_seq_one_letter_code
_entity_poly.pdbx_strand_id
1 'polypeptide(L)'
;AVCNLSSNALLGISYWLAFYYGKTSHTSQTAGCLYDAIPFFSDIDDEWQKTQCMPRETCVDVAKELGTNTAVFFKPPCVSVFRCGGCCNKEGVTCRNTSVTYVNKTVSTTHCIEHSLIRRHVREKHKKRL
;
A
#
# COMPACT_ATOMS: atom_id res chain seq x y z
N ALA A 1 -4.43 6.35 11.85
CA ALA A 1 -3.25 7.11 11.39
C ALA A 1 -3.63 7.92 10.17
N VAL A 2 -3.25 9.20 10.16
CA VAL A 2 -3.43 10.08 9.01
C VAL A 2 -2.36 9.72 7.99
N CYS A 3 -2.74 9.48 6.73
CA CYS A 3 -1.81 9.62 5.62
C CYS A 3 -1.45 11.10 5.49
N ASN A 4 -0.50 11.60 6.30
CA ASN A 4 0.15 12.87 6.00
C ASN A 4 1.27 12.57 5.01
N LEU A 5 0.96 12.69 3.72
CA LEU A 5 1.96 13.19 2.79
C LEU A 5 2.13 14.67 3.16
N SER A 6 3.31 15.05 3.64
CA SER A 6 3.69 16.38 4.16
C SER A 6 3.38 16.67 5.64
N SER A 7 4.39 16.50 6.48
CA SER A 7 4.82 17.49 7.49
C SER A 7 6.00 16.90 8.23
N ASN A 8 7.19 17.01 7.63
CA ASN A 8 8.48 16.94 8.33
C ASN A 8 9.66 17.46 7.49
N ALA A 9 9.46 17.87 6.23
CA ALA A 9 10.51 18.52 5.44
C ALA A 9 11.01 19.84 6.08
N LEU A 10 10.19 20.57 6.84
CA LEU A 10 10.58 21.83 7.47
C LEU A 10 11.29 21.66 8.82
N LEU A 11 11.02 20.59 9.57
CA LEU A 11 11.72 20.32 10.83
C LEU A 11 13.13 19.78 10.59
N GLY A 12 13.34 19.07 9.47
CA GLY A 12 14.66 18.58 9.06
C GLY A 12 15.68 19.69 8.75
N ILE A 13 15.24 20.79 8.13
CA ILE A 13 16.12 21.91 7.73
C ILE A 13 16.69 22.64 8.95
N SER A 14 15.91 22.80 10.02
CA SER A 14 16.35 23.44 11.27
C SER A 14 17.44 22.63 11.99
N TYR A 15 17.31 21.30 12.01
CA TYR A 15 18.29 20.39 12.61
C TYR A 15 19.57 20.26 11.78
N TRP A 16 19.46 20.32 10.46
CA TRP A 16 20.61 20.26 9.54
C TRP A 16 21.54 21.48 9.67
N LEU A 17 20.96 22.67 9.79
CA LEU A 17 21.70 23.91 10.03
C LEU A 17 22.43 23.91 11.38
N ALA A 18 21.80 23.36 12.43
CA ALA A 18 22.43 23.21 13.74
C ALA A 18 23.64 22.26 13.72
N PHE A 19 23.60 21.23 12.88
CA PHE A 19 24.72 20.29 12.71
C PHE A 19 25.89 20.88 11.91
N TYR A 20 25.61 21.67 10.87
CA TYR A 20 26.64 22.25 10.00
C TYR A 20 27.42 23.39 10.65
N TYR A 21 26.80 24.15 11.56
CA TYR A 21 27.45 25.24 12.32
C TYR A 21 28.03 24.79 13.68
N GLY A 22 27.87 23.52 14.07
CA GLY A 22 28.08 23.07 15.46
C GLY A 22 29.28 22.16 15.75
N LYS A 23 30.22 21.90 14.84
CA LYS A 23 31.37 21.03 15.12
C LYS A 23 32.72 21.74 15.05
N THR A 24 33.09 22.41 16.15
CA THR A 24 34.50 22.58 16.52
C THR A 24 34.98 21.36 17.30
N SER A 25 36.05 20.74 16.79
CA SER A 25 37.02 19.87 17.48
C SER A 25 36.49 18.66 18.26
N HIS A 26 36.73 17.44 17.77
CA HIS A 26 37.27 16.32 18.56
C HIS A 26 37.54 15.11 17.64
N THR A 27 38.85 14.93 17.37
CA THR A 27 39.62 13.68 17.25
C THR A 27 39.05 12.50 16.44
N SER A 28 39.68 12.30 15.28
CA SER A 28 39.61 11.15 14.37
C SER A 28 39.95 9.82 15.05
N GLN A 29 38.95 8.93 15.19
CA GLN A 29 39.13 7.47 15.41
C GLN A 29 37.78 6.68 15.41
N THR A 30 36.87 6.92 14.47
CA THR A 30 35.62 6.11 14.35
C THR A 30 35.17 5.82 12.92
N ALA A 31 36.03 6.04 11.92
CA ALA A 31 35.65 5.86 10.51
C ALA A 31 35.47 4.39 10.08
N GLY A 32 35.99 3.42 10.86
CA GLY A 32 36.01 2.01 10.48
C GLY A 32 34.70 1.24 10.70
N CYS A 33 33.97 1.47 11.79
CA CYS A 33 32.74 0.69 12.05
C CYS A 33 31.51 1.29 11.35
N LEU A 34 31.60 2.53 10.86
CA LEU A 34 30.49 3.21 10.21
C LEU A 34 30.27 2.70 8.79
N TYR A 35 31.33 2.34 8.05
CA TYR A 35 31.20 1.98 6.63
C TYR A 35 30.48 0.63 6.42
N ASP A 36 30.64 -0.32 7.35
CA ASP A 36 29.99 -1.64 7.30
C ASP A 36 28.49 -1.58 7.67
N ALA A 37 28.06 -0.54 8.37
CA ALA A 37 26.66 -0.35 8.79
C ALA A 37 25.84 0.48 7.79
N ILE A 38 26.48 1.25 6.90
CA ILE A 38 25.80 2.07 5.86
C ILE A 38 24.82 1.25 4.99
N PRO A 39 25.19 0.09 4.42
CA PRO A 39 24.26 -0.65 3.55
C PRO A 39 23.05 -1.20 4.31
N PHE A 40 23.24 -1.64 5.55
CA PHE A 40 22.16 -2.17 6.38
C PHE A 40 21.10 -1.11 6.71
N PHE A 41 21.53 0.11 7.05
CA PHE A 41 20.59 1.20 7.30
C PHE A 41 19.82 1.61 6.03
N SER A 42 20.47 1.60 4.86
CA SER A 42 19.76 1.89 3.60
C SER A 42 18.71 0.83 3.25
N ASP A 43 18.98 -0.45 3.52
CA ASP A 43 18.02 -1.53 3.27
C ASP A 43 16.80 -1.42 4.19
N ILE A 44 17.02 -1.07 5.47
CA ILE A 44 15.93 -0.82 6.41
C ILE A 44 15.08 0.37 5.98
N ASP A 45 15.71 1.47 5.60
CA ASP A 45 15.00 2.66 5.12
C ASP A 45 14.20 2.35 3.85
N ASP A 46 14.74 1.57 2.92
CA ASP A 46 14.05 1.18 1.69
C ASP A 46 12.82 0.29 1.99
N GLU A 47 12.95 -0.72 2.85
CA GLU A 47 11.83 -1.57 3.27
C GLU A 47 10.77 -0.78 4.05
N TRP A 48 11.20 0.20 4.84
CA TRP A 48 10.29 1.09 5.54
C TRP A 48 9.46 1.94 4.57
N GLN A 49 10.10 2.54 3.57
CA GLN A 49 9.40 3.33 2.55
C GLN A 49 8.39 2.46 1.78
N LYS A 50 8.78 1.22 1.43
CA LYS A 50 7.90 0.29 0.71
C LYS A 50 6.70 -0.17 1.53
N THR A 51 6.81 -0.28 2.85
CA THR A 51 5.77 -0.84 3.74
C THR A 51 4.89 0.22 4.41
N GLN A 52 5.19 1.51 4.22
CA GLN A 52 4.41 2.61 4.79
C GLN A 52 2.93 2.58 4.38
N CYS A 53 2.05 3.02 5.29
CA CYS A 53 0.64 3.24 5.03
C CYS A 53 0.42 4.26 3.91
N MET A 54 0.05 3.78 2.72
CA MET A 54 -0.19 4.58 1.52
C MET A 54 -1.33 3.98 0.67
N PRO A 55 -1.98 4.74 -0.22
CA PRO A 55 -2.92 4.18 -1.19
C PRO A 55 -2.23 3.16 -2.10
N ARG A 56 -2.75 1.94 -2.16
CA ARG A 56 -2.26 0.85 -2.99
C ARG A 56 -3.36 0.32 -3.88
N GLU A 57 -2.98 -0.10 -5.08
CA GLU A 57 -3.91 -0.73 -6.00
C GLU A 57 -4.32 -2.10 -5.47
N THR A 58 -5.64 -2.32 -5.35
CA THR A 58 -6.21 -3.55 -4.83
C THR A 58 -7.37 -3.99 -5.70
N CYS A 59 -7.51 -5.31 -5.86
CA CYS A 59 -8.57 -5.93 -6.64
C CYS A 59 -9.73 -6.24 -5.70
N VAL A 60 -10.84 -5.51 -5.80
CA VAL A 60 -12.02 -5.71 -4.95
C VAL A 60 -13.11 -6.47 -5.70
N ASP A 61 -13.72 -7.44 -5.02
CA ASP A 61 -14.86 -8.20 -5.55
C ASP A 61 -16.10 -7.31 -5.56
N VAL A 62 -16.64 -7.10 -6.76
CA VAL A 62 -17.79 -6.22 -6.99
C VAL A 62 -19.04 -6.74 -6.28
N ALA A 63 -19.25 -8.05 -6.26
CA ALA A 63 -20.43 -8.64 -5.64
C ALA A 63 -20.42 -8.47 -4.12
N LYS A 64 -19.23 -8.60 -3.51
CA LYS A 64 -19.03 -8.40 -2.07
C LYS A 64 -19.18 -6.94 -1.66
N GLU A 65 -18.61 -6.02 -2.43
CA GLU A 65 -18.66 -4.58 -2.13
C GLU A 65 -20.07 -4.00 -2.34
N LEU A 66 -20.84 -4.51 -3.31
CA LEU A 66 -22.23 -4.08 -3.56
C LEU A 66 -23.28 -4.86 -2.75
N GLY A 67 -22.89 -5.93 -2.03
CA GLY A 67 -23.81 -6.75 -1.24
C GLY A 67 -24.89 -7.46 -2.09
N THR A 68 -24.58 -7.79 -3.33
CA THR A 68 -25.56 -8.35 -4.29
C THR A 68 -25.85 -9.81 -4.02
N ASN A 69 -27.06 -10.25 -4.32
CA ASN A 69 -27.47 -11.66 -4.21
C ASN A 69 -26.64 -12.55 -5.15
N THR A 70 -26.46 -13.83 -4.80
CA THR A 70 -25.70 -14.84 -5.56
C THR A 70 -26.28 -15.14 -6.95
N ALA A 71 -27.44 -14.57 -7.29
CA ALA A 71 -28.06 -14.65 -8.61
C ALA A 71 -27.44 -13.67 -9.63
N VAL A 72 -26.67 -12.67 -9.21
CA VAL A 72 -26.04 -11.68 -10.10
C VAL A 72 -24.54 -11.94 -10.22
N PHE A 73 -24.06 -12.11 -11.44
CA PHE A 73 -22.64 -12.25 -11.74
C PHE A 73 -22.10 -11.01 -12.44
N PHE A 74 -20.95 -10.51 -11.97
CA PHE A 74 -20.25 -9.35 -12.55
C PHE A 74 -19.12 -9.78 -13.48
N LYS A 75 -19.00 -9.13 -14.65
CA LYS A 75 -17.90 -9.28 -15.60
C LYS A 75 -17.29 -7.90 -15.86
N PRO A 76 -16.02 -7.66 -15.51
CA PRO A 76 -15.15 -8.51 -14.68
C PRO A 76 -15.70 -8.68 -13.25
N PRO A 77 -15.39 -9.80 -12.54
CA PRO A 77 -15.87 -10.02 -11.17
C PRO A 77 -15.19 -9.11 -10.15
N CYS A 78 -14.01 -8.60 -10.47
CA CYS A 78 -13.26 -7.69 -9.63
C CYS A 78 -12.84 -6.44 -10.39
N VAL A 79 -12.71 -5.34 -9.67
CA VAL A 79 -12.24 -4.05 -10.21
C VAL A 79 -11.04 -3.56 -9.41
N SER A 80 -10.09 -2.92 -10.10
CA SER A 80 -8.94 -2.29 -9.45
C SER A 80 -9.35 -0.96 -8.82
N VAL A 81 -9.09 -0.78 -7.52
CA VAL A 81 -9.31 0.46 -6.78
C VAL A 81 -8.14 0.74 -5.84
N PHE A 82 -7.95 2.00 -5.47
CA PHE A 82 -6.96 2.37 -4.46
C PHE A 82 -7.56 2.27 -3.06
N ARG A 83 -6.93 1.48 -2.20
CA ARG A 83 -7.26 1.37 -0.77
C ARG A 83 -5.99 1.62 0.05
N CYS A 84 -6.12 2.24 1.21
CA CYS A 84 -4.98 2.43 2.10
C CYS A 84 -4.50 1.08 2.62
N GLY A 85 -3.20 0.82 2.49
CA GLY A 85 -2.57 -0.40 2.98
C GLY A 85 -1.12 -0.16 3.35
N GLY A 86 -0.59 -1.01 4.23
CA GLY A 86 0.74 -0.86 4.82
C GLY A 86 0.67 -0.84 6.35
N CYS A 87 1.83 -0.62 6.97
CA CYS A 87 2.00 -0.68 8.41
C CYS A 87 2.06 0.71 9.03
N CYS A 88 1.73 0.77 10.32
CA CYS A 88 1.96 1.93 11.17
C CYS A 88 3.03 1.58 12.21
N ASN A 89 3.82 2.57 12.62
CA ASN A 89 4.96 2.37 13.53
C ASN A 89 4.56 1.99 14.96
N LYS A 90 3.30 2.20 15.30
CA LYS A 90 2.76 2.01 16.65
C LYS A 90 1.65 0.98 16.58
N GLU A 91 1.72 0.02 17.50
CA GLU A 91 0.66 -0.93 17.74
C GLU A 91 -0.63 -0.21 18.17
N GLY A 92 -1.77 -0.82 17.87
CA GLY A 92 -3.09 -0.22 18.10
C GLY A 92 -3.48 0.89 17.11
N VAL A 93 -2.58 1.32 16.22
CA VAL A 93 -2.88 2.30 15.18
C VAL A 93 -3.18 1.60 13.86
N THR A 94 -4.37 1.82 13.32
CA THR A 94 -4.78 1.27 12.02
C THR A 94 -4.59 2.28 10.89
N CYS A 95 -4.16 1.75 9.73
CA CYS A 95 -4.04 2.49 8.49
C CYS A 95 -5.45 2.70 7.90
N ARG A 96 -5.90 3.95 7.81
CA ARG A 96 -7.21 4.32 7.27
C ARG A 96 -7.07 5.55 6.38
N ASN A 97 -7.96 5.67 5.41
CA ASN A 97 -8.05 6.81 4.51
C ASN A 97 -8.40 8.10 5.27
N THR A 98 -7.72 9.20 4.91
CA THR A 98 -8.06 10.56 5.38
C THR A 98 -9.09 11.22 4.47
N SER A 99 -9.02 10.94 3.16
CA SER A 99 -9.94 11.41 2.13
C SER A 99 -10.37 10.25 1.24
N VAL A 100 -11.54 10.38 0.60
CA VAL A 100 -12.08 9.38 -0.34
C VAL A 100 -12.46 10.09 -1.62
N THR A 101 -12.00 9.55 -2.74
CA THR A 101 -12.44 9.95 -4.08
C THR A 101 -13.16 8.78 -4.72
N TYR A 102 -14.33 9.03 -5.30
CA TYR A 102 -15.11 8.02 -6.00
C TYR A 102 -14.71 7.97 -7.46
N VAL A 103 -14.54 6.76 -7.99
CA VAL A 103 -14.21 6.51 -9.39
C VAL A 103 -15.28 5.61 -9.97
N ASN A 104 -15.90 6.05 -11.06
CA ASN A 104 -16.92 5.26 -11.75
C ASN A 104 -16.24 4.20 -12.61
N LYS A 105 -16.73 2.96 -12.50
CA LYS A 105 -16.28 1.82 -13.31
C LYS A 105 -17.50 1.11 -13.86
N THR A 106 -17.44 0.74 -15.12
CA THR A 106 -18.51 0.00 -15.79
C THR A 106 -18.23 -1.49 -15.68
N VAL A 107 -19.25 -2.25 -15.29
CA VAL A 107 -19.21 -3.71 -15.17
C VAL A 107 -20.46 -4.27 -15.82
N SER A 108 -20.33 -5.37 -16.55
CA SER A 108 -21.46 -6.07 -17.14
C SER A 108 -22.06 -7.02 -16.10
N THR A 109 -23.37 -6.99 -15.94
CA THR A 109 -24.09 -7.90 -15.04
C THR A 109 -24.77 -8.99 -15.85
N THR A 110 -24.87 -10.18 -15.26
CA THR A 110 -25.63 -11.30 -15.83
C THR A 110 -26.42 -11.96 -14.72
N HIS A 111 -27.72 -12.13 -14.91
CA HIS A 111 -28.60 -12.77 -13.91
C HIS A 111 -28.74 -14.26 -14.23
N CYS A 112 -28.53 -15.12 -13.24
CA CYS A 112 -28.85 -16.53 -13.35
C CYS A 112 -30.35 -16.69 -13.13
N ILE A 113 -31.10 -17.03 -14.18
CA ILE A 113 -32.47 -17.53 -14.05
C ILE A 113 -32.35 -18.97 -13.57
N GLU A 114 -33.12 -19.37 -12.55
CA GLU A 114 -33.10 -20.71 -11.96
C GLU A 114 -33.15 -21.83 -13.02
N HIS A 115 -31.98 -22.30 -13.45
CA HIS A 115 -31.62 -23.70 -13.70
C HIS A 115 -30.17 -23.79 -14.23
N SER A 116 -29.33 -24.45 -13.43
CA SER A 116 -28.18 -25.29 -13.86
C SER A 116 -27.04 -24.74 -14.76
N LEU A 117 -26.52 -23.51 -14.58
CA LEU A 117 -25.31 -23.08 -15.32
C LEU A 117 -24.12 -22.59 -14.49
N ILE A 118 -24.16 -22.63 -13.15
CA ILE A 118 -22.94 -22.51 -12.32
C ILE A 118 -22.24 -23.87 -12.23
N ARG A 119 -22.09 -24.61 -13.35
CA ARG A 119 -21.10 -25.68 -13.42
C ARG A 119 -19.73 -25.02 -13.56
N ARG A 120 -19.10 -24.72 -12.42
CA ARG A 120 -17.63 -24.59 -12.23
C ARG A 120 -16.88 -24.01 -13.42
N HIS A 121 -17.18 -22.77 -13.80
CA HIS A 121 -16.21 -21.93 -14.50
C HIS A 121 -15.48 -21.02 -13.50
N VAL A 122 -15.12 -21.58 -12.33
CA VAL A 122 -13.87 -21.21 -11.68
C VAL A 122 -12.80 -21.70 -12.66
N ARG A 123 -12.49 -20.89 -13.70
CA ARG A 123 -11.30 -21.12 -14.50
C ARG A 123 -10.14 -20.98 -13.54
N GLU A 124 -9.58 -22.09 -13.10
CA GLU A 124 -8.18 -22.14 -12.74
C GLU A 124 -7.41 -21.54 -13.92
N LYS A 125 -6.94 -20.30 -13.77
CA LYS A 125 -6.04 -19.64 -14.72
C LYS A 125 -4.61 -20.21 -14.63
N HIS A 126 -4.47 -21.51 -14.35
CA HIS A 126 -3.20 -22.24 -14.45
C HIS A 126 -3.10 -23.09 -15.72
N LYS A 127 -3.85 -22.78 -16.79
CA LYS A 127 -3.52 -23.33 -18.11
C LYS A 127 -2.42 -22.49 -18.77
N LYS A 128 -1.16 -22.85 -18.46
CA LYS A 128 0.04 -22.52 -19.24
C LYS A 128 -0.29 -22.62 -20.73
N ARG A 129 -0.10 -21.53 -21.48
CA ARG A 129 0.10 -21.65 -22.94
C ARG A 129 1.53 -22.16 -23.12
N LEU A 130 1.64 -23.37 -23.68
CA LEU A 130 2.80 -23.81 -24.45
C LEU A 130 3.10 -22.79 -25.55
#